data_AF-A0A3M1N9L3-F1
#
_entry.id   AF-A0A3M1N9L3-F1
#
_cell.length_a   1.000
_cell.length_b   1.000
_cell.length_c   1.000
_cell.angle_alpha   90.00
_cell.angle_beta   90.00
_cell.angle_gamma   90.00
#
_symmetry.space_group_name_H-M   'P 1'
#
loop_
_entity.id
_entity.type
_entity.pdbx_description
1 polymer ?
#
loop_
_entity_poly.entity_id
_entity_poly.type
_entity_poly.pdbx_seq_one_letter_code
_entity_poly.pdbx_strand_id
1 'polypeptide(L)'
;ALRGTVADDVLDDQVAILHPYGAFIIPPLAEAAGVYHTNPELVYVPDDPRLGRFRDLVAGQPMMLEERPDDDMSDLPGFGGARDVIGSPKLFDEVNGDNDHRVDAAFFARTRLFDMYLSDWDRHRDQWRWAAFEPYELDPSLTGDERKRGKVYRPIPRDRDWAFNKMDGLFPSLLETKYFEPKFQDFDHDYGYLKGLNLAGLELDRRFTASLTRSDWIAIGQDLQARLTDDVIERALARWPEPIRALYEDEFTEKLRARRDRLPEVAERYYEILAGVVDVVGSHKHERFEVHRRNDRETEVVVYKTKKDGTVVRPLFRRTFLADETREIRLYGLGGNDHVEVTGPARRGPRVIAVGGPGQDTLIDRTRTPVGFYDTTTGAAFEPGAKTRVIASDDATVNTYDPRAFRFDTAAPRLFFGSNKDDGLFVGGGVQVIRHGFRKEPYARRHVLVGNFAAATQAFNLIYEGRFTDTFGPLDAGLDARVLSPNSIRNFLGLGNRT
;
A
#
# COMPACT_ATOMS: atom_id res chain seq x y z
N ALA A 1 9.87 8.08 33.06
CA ALA A 1 8.63 8.11 33.85
C ALA A 1 7.79 6.83 33.72
N LEU A 2 8.21 5.84 32.89
CA LEU A 2 7.45 4.60 32.69
C LEU A 2 8.15 3.34 33.25
N ARG A 3 9.39 3.44 33.75
CA ARG A 3 10.18 2.30 34.24
C ARG A 3 9.40 1.37 35.17
N GLY A 4 9.28 0.09 34.80
CA GLY A 4 8.64 -0.97 35.61
C GLY A 4 7.10 -0.96 35.60
N THR A 5 6.47 -0.40 34.56
CA THR A 5 5.03 -0.49 34.35
C THR A 5 4.70 -1.46 33.21
N VAL A 6 3.46 -1.95 33.12
CA VAL A 6 2.99 -2.74 31.96
C VAL A 6 3.24 -2.02 30.64
N ALA A 7 3.26 -0.68 30.63
CA ALA A 7 3.59 0.11 29.44
C ALA A 7 5.09 0.12 29.09
N ASP A 8 5.99 -0.06 30.08
CA ASP A 8 7.44 -0.25 29.89
C ASP A 8 7.69 -1.65 29.33
N ASP A 9 7.08 -2.67 29.93
CA ASP A 9 7.18 -4.06 29.46
C ASP A 9 6.62 -4.20 28.03
N VAL A 10 5.53 -3.49 27.70
CA VAL A 10 4.97 -3.44 26.33
C VAL A 10 5.87 -2.68 25.34
N LEU A 11 6.66 -1.71 25.79
CA LEU A 11 7.62 -0.99 24.94
C LEU A 11 8.91 -1.78 24.75
N ASP A 12 9.38 -2.50 25.77
CA ASP A 12 10.50 -3.43 25.67
C ASP A 12 10.14 -4.66 24.82
N ASP A 13 8.90 -5.18 24.95
CA ASP A 13 8.37 -6.24 24.07
C ASP A 13 8.30 -5.79 22.59
N GLN A 14 8.07 -4.51 22.31
CA GLN A 14 8.09 -3.98 20.93
C GLN A 14 9.48 -3.98 20.28
N VAL A 15 10.56 -4.09 21.06
CA VAL A 15 11.91 -4.35 20.54
C VAL A 15 12.18 -5.85 20.43
N ALA A 16 11.58 -6.65 21.31
CA ALA A 16 11.74 -8.12 21.34
C ALA A 16 11.04 -8.85 20.17
N ILE A 17 10.11 -8.20 19.47
CA ILE A 17 9.49 -8.75 18.25
C ILE A 17 10.42 -8.77 17.03
N LEU A 18 11.52 -7.99 17.05
CA LEU A 18 12.52 -7.97 15.97
C LEU A 18 13.40 -9.21 16.04
N HIS A 19 13.79 -9.76 14.89
CA HIS A 19 14.80 -10.82 14.85
C HIS A 19 16.21 -10.21 14.72
N PRO A 20 17.04 -10.20 15.79
CA PRO A 20 18.31 -9.45 15.79
C PRO A 20 19.35 -9.97 14.79
N TYR A 21 19.16 -11.18 14.27
CA TYR A 21 20.00 -11.76 13.23
C TYR A 21 19.30 -11.88 11.87
N GLY A 22 18.07 -11.40 11.74
CA GLY A 22 17.22 -11.61 10.56
C GLY A 22 17.84 -11.03 9.29
N ALA A 23 18.40 -9.83 9.38
CA ALA A 23 19.03 -9.15 8.26
C ALA A 23 20.17 -9.96 7.60
N PHE A 24 20.93 -10.75 8.37
CA PHE A 24 22.13 -11.46 7.87
C PHE A 24 21.84 -12.62 6.91
N ILE A 25 20.63 -13.16 6.90
CA ILE A 25 20.24 -14.25 5.99
C ILE A 25 19.58 -13.73 4.71
N ILE A 26 19.25 -12.44 4.65
CA ILE A 26 18.54 -11.85 3.53
C ILE A 26 19.38 -11.78 2.25
N PRO A 27 20.67 -11.40 2.26
CA PRO A 27 21.47 -11.28 1.03
C PRO A 27 21.43 -12.52 0.11
N PRO A 28 21.71 -13.76 0.58
CA PRO A 28 21.64 -14.94 -0.30
C PRO A 28 20.22 -15.24 -0.80
N LEU A 29 19.18 -14.93 0.00
CA LEU A 29 17.79 -15.06 -0.43
C LEU A 29 17.44 -14.02 -1.51
N ALA A 30 17.88 -12.78 -1.33
CA ALA A 30 17.62 -11.66 -2.22
C ALA A 30 18.35 -11.81 -3.55
N GLU A 31 19.61 -12.25 -3.52
CA GLU A 31 20.40 -12.57 -4.70
C GLU A 31 19.71 -13.65 -5.54
N ALA A 32 19.28 -14.75 -4.90
CA ALA A 32 18.54 -15.81 -5.58
C ALA A 32 17.20 -15.31 -6.15
N ALA A 33 16.47 -14.50 -5.37
CA ALA A 33 15.22 -13.86 -5.78
C ALA A 33 15.40 -12.85 -6.94
N GLY A 34 16.62 -12.41 -7.22
CA GLY A 34 16.92 -11.45 -8.27
C GLY A 34 16.45 -10.03 -7.94
N VAL A 35 16.53 -9.64 -6.67
CA VAL A 35 16.19 -8.29 -6.18
C VAL A 35 17.44 -7.62 -5.62
N TYR A 36 17.45 -6.29 -5.61
CA TYR A 36 18.56 -5.55 -5.01
C TYR A 36 18.51 -5.62 -3.49
N HIS A 37 19.69 -5.57 -2.86
CA HIS A 37 19.84 -5.69 -1.42
C HIS A 37 21.17 -5.07 -0.96
N THR A 38 21.20 -4.70 0.30
CA THR A 38 22.41 -4.41 1.09
C THR A 38 23.07 -5.71 1.58
N ASN A 39 24.27 -5.62 2.14
CA ASN A 39 25.05 -6.76 2.63
C ASN A 39 25.42 -6.55 4.11
N PRO A 40 24.46 -6.67 5.04
CA PRO A 40 24.73 -6.53 6.46
C PRO A 40 25.74 -7.56 6.97
N GLU A 41 26.70 -7.11 7.77
CA GLU A 41 27.73 -7.92 8.41
C GLU A 41 27.73 -7.74 9.93
N LEU A 42 27.85 -8.84 10.66
CA LEU A 42 28.03 -8.80 12.11
C LEU A 42 29.51 -8.55 12.43
N VAL A 43 29.81 -7.40 13.01
CA VAL A 43 31.17 -6.99 13.38
C VAL A 43 31.29 -6.74 14.88
N TYR A 44 32.46 -7.00 15.44
CA TYR A 44 32.79 -6.55 16.80
C TYR A 44 33.53 -5.22 16.72
N VAL A 45 33.01 -4.18 17.35
CA VAL A 45 33.65 -2.87 17.35
C VAL A 45 34.60 -2.76 18.54
N PRO A 46 35.94 -2.74 18.33
CA PRO A 46 36.88 -2.67 19.42
C PRO A 46 36.81 -1.29 20.10
N ASP A 47 37.24 -1.25 21.36
CA ASP A 47 37.35 0.00 22.10
C ASP A 47 38.53 0.84 21.60
N ASP A 48 38.29 1.61 20.53
CA ASP A 48 39.31 2.38 19.81
C ASP A 48 39.10 3.90 19.94
N PRO A 49 40.10 4.68 20.40
CA PRO A 49 40.02 6.14 20.46
C PRO A 49 39.68 6.82 19.14
N ARG A 50 39.94 6.20 17.99
CA ARG A 50 39.58 6.72 16.65
C ARG A 50 38.08 6.88 16.44
N LEU A 51 37.25 6.18 17.22
CA LEU A 51 35.78 6.34 17.22
C LEU A 51 35.34 7.71 17.76
N GLY A 52 36.23 8.44 18.43
CA GLY A 52 35.98 9.79 18.93
C GLY A 52 34.69 9.86 19.77
N ARG A 53 33.78 10.78 19.42
CA ARG A 53 32.50 10.95 20.14
C ARG A 53 31.57 9.75 20.08
N PHE A 54 31.79 8.80 19.16
CA PHE A 54 30.95 7.61 19.00
C PHE A 54 31.46 6.43 19.84
N ARG A 55 32.66 6.54 20.43
CA ARG A 55 33.26 5.48 21.24
C ARG A 55 32.30 4.98 22.33
N ASP A 56 31.70 5.90 23.09
CA ASP A 56 30.76 5.56 24.16
C ASP A 56 29.46 4.90 23.67
N LEU A 57 29.14 5.01 22.37
CA LEU A 57 27.94 4.42 21.77
C LEU A 57 28.17 3.01 21.23
N VAL A 58 29.35 2.72 20.69
CA VAL A 58 29.59 1.50 19.90
C VAL A 58 30.78 0.67 20.36
N ALA A 59 31.65 1.17 21.25
CA ALA A 59 32.83 0.42 21.67
C ALA A 59 32.46 -0.83 22.48
N GLY A 60 33.19 -1.91 22.22
CA GLY A 60 33.15 -3.12 23.03
C GLY A 60 31.93 -4.03 22.80
N GLN A 61 31.14 -3.79 21.75
CA GLN A 61 29.90 -4.54 21.49
C GLN A 61 29.81 -5.02 20.03
N PRO A 62 29.06 -6.11 19.77
CA PRO A 62 28.71 -6.51 18.42
C PRO A 62 27.76 -5.48 17.78
N MET A 63 27.98 -5.17 16.51
CA MET A 63 27.20 -4.23 15.72
C MET A 63 26.91 -4.82 14.34
N MET A 64 25.86 -4.34 13.70
CA MET A 64 25.63 -4.55 12.27
C MET A 64 26.31 -3.43 11.48
N LEU A 65 27.14 -3.81 10.51
CA LEU A 65 27.71 -2.92 9.51
C LEU A 65 26.98 -3.16 8.18
N GLU A 66 26.41 -2.11 7.60
CA GLU A 66 25.63 -2.20 6.37
C GLU A 66 25.92 -0.98 5.48
N GLU A 67 25.84 -1.17 4.16
CA GLU A 67 25.95 -0.09 3.20
C GLU A 67 24.72 0.82 3.26
N ARG A 68 24.95 2.13 3.10
CA ARG A 68 23.88 3.11 2.94
C ARG A 68 23.73 3.40 1.44
N PRO A 69 22.68 2.92 0.75
CA PRO A 69 22.54 3.15 -0.69
C PRO A 69 22.20 4.62 -0.95
N ASP A 70 23.10 5.31 -1.65
CA ASP A 70 23.07 6.73 -2.00
C ASP A 70 24.15 6.97 -3.07
N ASP A 71 23.87 7.81 -4.06
CA ASP A 71 24.81 8.19 -5.12
C ASP A 71 25.37 6.96 -5.88
N ASP A 72 26.70 6.84 -6.03
CA ASP A 72 27.33 5.79 -6.81
C ASP A 72 27.51 4.51 -5.99
N MET A 73 26.83 3.45 -6.43
CA MET A 73 26.88 2.10 -5.86
C MET A 73 27.39 1.08 -6.89
N SER A 74 28.01 1.53 -7.98
CA SER A 74 28.34 0.68 -9.13
C SER A 74 29.45 -0.33 -8.86
N ASP A 75 30.31 -0.03 -7.90
CA ASP A 75 31.40 -0.91 -7.46
C ASP A 75 30.96 -1.95 -6.40
N LEU A 76 29.74 -1.85 -5.88
CA LEU A 76 29.24 -2.71 -4.80
C LEU A 76 28.26 -3.78 -5.32
N PRO A 77 28.39 -5.03 -4.86
CA PRO A 77 27.44 -6.09 -5.20
C PRO A 77 26.07 -5.82 -4.56
N GLY A 78 25.01 -6.33 -5.18
CA GLY A 78 23.63 -6.19 -4.68
C GLY A 78 22.88 -4.94 -5.18
N PHE A 79 23.55 -3.99 -5.84
CA PHE A 79 22.94 -2.74 -6.34
C PHE A 79 22.78 -2.67 -7.87
N GLY A 80 23.03 -3.78 -8.57
CA GLY A 80 22.85 -3.87 -10.02
C GLY A 80 23.79 -2.98 -10.86
N GLY A 81 24.91 -2.52 -10.28
CA GLY A 81 25.85 -1.64 -10.96
C GLY A 81 25.38 -0.18 -11.09
N ALA A 82 24.46 0.26 -10.23
CA ALA A 82 23.86 1.58 -10.30
C ALA A 82 24.86 2.70 -9.95
N ARG A 83 25.03 3.67 -10.86
CA ARG A 83 25.88 4.86 -10.65
C ARG A 83 25.16 6.03 -9.99
N ASP A 84 23.84 5.97 -9.92
CA ASP A 84 22.97 7.01 -9.37
C ASP A 84 21.84 6.34 -8.59
N VAL A 85 21.91 6.44 -7.26
CA VAL A 85 20.90 5.94 -6.33
C VAL A 85 20.25 7.12 -5.61
N ILE A 86 18.93 7.21 -5.70
CA ILE A 86 18.15 8.35 -5.18
C ILE A 86 17.11 7.90 -4.14
N GLY A 87 16.68 8.82 -3.28
CA GLY A 87 15.55 8.60 -2.38
C GLY A 87 14.19 8.76 -3.06
N SER A 88 13.13 8.20 -2.45
CA SER A 88 11.76 8.28 -2.97
C SER A 88 11.26 9.70 -3.26
N PRO A 89 11.54 10.76 -2.46
CA PRO A 89 11.11 12.11 -2.82
C PRO A 89 11.61 12.55 -4.21
N LYS A 90 12.91 12.38 -4.47
CA LYS A 90 13.51 12.69 -5.77
C LYS A 90 12.95 11.79 -6.87
N LEU A 91 12.71 10.49 -6.61
CA LEU A 91 12.06 9.62 -7.58
C LEU A 91 10.70 10.20 -8.02
N PHE A 92 9.86 10.61 -7.07
CA PHE A 92 8.55 11.18 -7.40
C PHE A 92 8.69 12.45 -8.25
N ASP A 93 9.66 13.31 -7.95
CA ASP A 93 9.95 14.49 -8.78
C ASP A 93 10.35 14.10 -10.21
N GLU A 94 11.18 13.07 -10.38
CA GLU A 94 11.63 12.60 -11.70
C GLU A 94 10.47 11.96 -12.50
N VAL A 95 9.75 10.98 -11.94
CA VAL A 95 8.68 10.26 -12.66
C VAL A 95 7.40 11.07 -12.84
N ASN A 96 7.14 12.06 -11.99
CA ASN A 96 6.08 13.03 -12.24
C ASN A 96 6.57 14.19 -13.11
N GLY A 97 7.87 14.51 -13.12
CA GLY A 97 8.41 15.62 -13.89
C GLY A 97 8.53 15.33 -15.39
N ASP A 98 8.83 14.09 -15.76
CA ASP A 98 8.95 13.65 -17.16
C ASP A 98 8.34 12.26 -17.39
N ASN A 99 7.39 12.19 -18.32
CA ASN A 99 6.73 10.95 -18.73
C ASN A 99 7.63 9.93 -19.46
N ASP A 100 8.90 10.25 -19.72
CA ASP A 100 9.88 9.29 -20.21
C ASP A 100 10.52 8.45 -19.09
N HIS A 101 10.56 8.99 -17.88
CA HIS A 101 11.03 8.30 -16.68
C HIS A 101 10.00 7.29 -16.19
N ARG A 102 10.46 6.14 -15.70
CA ARG A 102 9.56 5.07 -15.23
C ARG A 102 10.19 4.17 -14.19
N VAL A 103 9.37 3.63 -13.31
CA VAL A 103 9.75 2.49 -12.46
C VAL A 103 9.59 1.19 -13.28
N ASP A 104 10.54 0.27 -13.13
CA ASP A 104 10.40 -1.10 -13.61
C ASP A 104 9.34 -1.83 -12.76
N ALA A 105 8.09 -1.84 -13.24
CA ALA A 105 6.95 -2.37 -12.52
C ALA A 105 7.11 -3.85 -12.14
N ALA A 106 7.67 -4.67 -13.04
CA ALA A 106 7.86 -6.10 -12.80
C ALA A 106 8.95 -6.34 -11.75
N PHE A 107 10.07 -5.60 -11.83
CA PHE A 107 11.10 -5.66 -10.79
C PHE A 107 10.56 -5.17 -9.45
N PHE A 108 9.77 -4.09 -9.43
CA PHE A 108 9.15 -3.60 -8.20
C PHE A 108 8.20 -4.64 -7.58
N ALA A 109 7.30 -5.24 -8.36
CA ALA A 109 6.40 -6.30 -7.88
C ALA A 109 7.16 -7.53 -7.36
N ARG A 110 8.25 -7.93 -8.03
CA ARG A 110 9.16 -8.99 -7.54
C ARG A 110 9.72 -8.64 -6.17
N THR A 111 10.24 -7.44 -5.99
CA THR A 111 10.78 -7.00 -4.69
C THR A 111 9.70 -6.96 -3.60
N ARG A 112 8.47 -6.57 -3.94
CA ARG A 112 7.36 -6.57 -3.00
C ARG A 112 6.91 -7.98 -2.59
N LEU A 113 6.85 -8.93 -3.53
CA LEU A 113 6.59 -10.34 -3.19
C LEU A 113 7.71 -10.94 -2.33
N PHE A 114 8.95 -10.53 -2.57
CA PHE A 114 10.07 -10.90 -1.71
C PHE A 114 9.94 -10.29 -0.31
N ASP A 115 9.56 -9.02 -0.17
CA ASP A 115 9.26 -8.44 1.16
C ASP A 115 8.16 -9.20 1.89
N MET A 116 7.08 -9.56 1.18
CA MET A 116 6.02 -10.39 1.75
C MET A 116 6.57 -11.75 2.18
N TYR A 117 7.46 -12.37 1.41
CA TYR A 117 8.11 -13.64 1.78
C TYR A 117 8.87 -13.54 3.11
N LEU A 118 9.47 -12.39 3.42
CA LEU A 118 10.16 -12.16 4.70
C LEU A 118 9.24 -11.70 5.84
N SER A 119 7.94 -11.48 5.57
CA SER A 119 7.00 -10.80 6.47
C SER A 119 7.44 -9.39 6.88
N ASP A 120 8.06 -8.66 5.94
CA ASP A 120 8.54 -7.30 6.19
C ASP A 120 7.43 -6.27 5.91
N TRP A 121 6.73 -5.88 6.97
CA TRP A 121 5.56 -5.01 6.89
C TRP A 121 5.91 -3.52 6.81
N ASP A 122 7.10 -3.10 7.26
CA ASP A 122 7.48 -1.69 7.33
C ASP A 122 8.10 -1.23 6.01
N ARG A 123 7.25 -1.09 4.99
CA ARG A 123 7.67 -0.76 3.61
C ARG A 123 7.20 0.60 3.14
N HIS A 124 7.21 1.57 4.04
CA HIS A 124 6.90 2.96 3.72
C HIS A 124 7.96 3.62 2.83
N ARG A 125 7.63 4.79 2.27
CA ARG A 125 8.44 5.47 1.24
C ARG A 125 9.91 5.71 1.58
N ASP A 126 10.27 5.82 2.87
CA ASP A 126 11.65 6.11 3.27
C ASP A 126 12.50 4.84 3.33
N GLN A 127 11.89 3.65 3.28
CA GLN A 127 12.56 2.35 3.26
C GLN A 127 13.03 1.93 1.86
N TRP A 128 12.96 2.85 0.91
CA TRP A 128 13.31 2.64 -0.48
C TRP A 128 14.35 3.64 -0.94
N ARG A 129 15.40 3.10 -1.55
CA ARG A 129 16.28 3.79 -2.47
C ARG A 129 16.00 3.30 -3.88
N TRP A 130 16.43 4.05 -4.88
CA TRP A 130 16.07 3.79 -6.26
C TRP A 130 17.30 3.92 -7.14
N ALA A 131 17.75 2.79 -7.66
CA ALA A 131 18.80 2.74 -8.66
C ALA A 131 18.26 3.23 -10.00
N ALA A 132 18.89 4.27 -10.54
CA ALA A 132 18.56 4.82 -11.84
C ALA A 132 19.47 4.21 -12.92
N PHE A 133 18.85 3.76 -14.02
CA PHE A 133 19.54 3.20 -15.17
C PHE A 133 19.07 3.88 -16.45
N GLU A 134 19.99 4.05 -17.38
CA GLU A 134 19.61 4.25 -18.77
C GLU A 134 18.98 2.96 -19.34
N PRO A 135 17.98 3.03 -20.23
CA PRO A 135 17.31 1.85 -20.74
C PRO A 135 18.24 0.77 -21.30
N TYR A 136 19.32 1.19 -21.97
CA TYR A 136 20.29 0.28 -22.60
C TYR A 136 21.19 -0.45 -21.61
N GLU A 137 21.28 0.03 -20.37
CA GLU A 137 22.03 -0.66 -19.30
C GLU A 137 21.24 -1.88 -18.81
N LEU A 138 19.91 -1.83 -18.87
CA LEU A 138 19.03 -2.93 -18.50
C LEU A 138 18.73 -3.88 -19.67
N ASP A 139 18.61 -3.34 -20.88
CA ASP A 139 18.38 -4.11 -22.09
C ASP A 139 19.30 -3.62 -23.23
N PRO A 140 20.47 -4.26 -23.41
CA PRO A 140 21.41 -3.92 -24.46
C PRO A 140 20.88 -4.12 -25.89
N SER A 141 19.76 -4.86 -26.05
CA SER A 141 19.14 -5.10 -27.35
C SER A 141 18.34 -3.90 -27.86
N LEU A 142 18.03 -2.92 -26.99
CA LEU A 142 17.33 -1.70 -27.37
C LEU A 142 18.11 -0.87 -28.39
N THR A 143 17.41 -0.43 -29.44
CA THR A 143 17.97 0.39 -30.52
C THR A 143 17.18 1.70 -30.71
N GLY A 144 17.76 2.65 -31.44
CA GLY A 144 17.09 3.89 -31.81
C GLY A 144 16.58 4.71 -30.62
N ASP A 145 15.32 5.14 -30.68
CA ASP A 145 14.67 6.01 -29.69
C ASP A 145 14.34 5.30 -28.37
N GLU A 146 14.27 3.96 -28.36
CA GLU A 146 14.07 3.19 -27.13
C GLU A 146 15.30 3.24 -26.22
N ARG A 147 16.49 3.26 -26.84
CA ARG A 147 17.78 3.40 -26.15
C ARG A 147 17.93 4.73 -25.42
N LYS A 148 17.33 5.79 -25.96
CA LYS A 148 17.40 7.17 -25.46
C LYS A 148 16.18 7.56 -24.63
N ARG A 149 15.31 6.60 -24.30
CA ARG A 149 14.17 6.86 -23.40
C ARG A 149 14.71 7.27 -22.02
N GLY A 150 13.91 8.00 -21.27
CA GLY A 150 14.24 8.41 -19.91
C GLY A 150 14.57 7.21 -19.00
N LYS A 151 15.28 7.56 -17.92
CA LYS A 151 15.76 6.65 -16.88
C LYS A 151 14.70 5.65 -16.41
N VAL A 152 15.16 4.43 -16.16
CA VAL A 152 14.41 3.34 -15.53
C VAL A 152 14.87 3.21 -14.10
N TYR A 153 13.94 3.22 -13.15
CA TYR A 153 14.23 3.11 -11.74
C TYR A 153 13.88 1.72 -11.22
N ARG A 154 14.82 1.11 -10.49
CA ARG A 154 14.61 -0.15 -9.78
C ARG A 154 14.79 0.05 -8.27
N PRO A 155 13.89 -0.46 -7.44
CA PRO A 155 13.96 -0.30 -5.99
C PRO A 155 15.17 -1.05 -5.39
N ILE A 156 15.77 -0.41 -4.40
CA ILE A 156 16.71 -0.97 -3.44
C ILE A 156 16.04 -0.82 -2.07
N PRO A 157 15.47 -1.91 -1.50
CA PRO A 157 15.04 -1.95 -0.12
C PRO A 157 16.21 -1.65 0.81
N ARG A 158 16.00 -0.83 1.84
CA ARG A 158 16.94 -0.64 2.95
C ARG A 158 16.25 -0.93 4.28
N ASP A 159 17.03 -0.93 5.36
CA ASP A 159 16.56 -1.01 6.74
C ASP A 159 15.57 -2.18 6.95
N ARG A 160 16.02 -3.41 6.68
CA ARG A 160 15.21 -4.65 6.79
C ARG A 160 15.09 -5.18 8.22
N ASP A 161 15.09 -4.28 9.21
CA ASP A 161 15.07 -4.66 10.63
C ASP A 161 13.76 -5.34 11.02
N TRP A 162 12.66 -4.98 10.34
CA TRP A 162 11.32 -5.56 10.52
C TRP A 162 11.09 -6.83 9.68
N ALA A 163 12.11 -7.43 9.08
CA ALA A 163 11.97 -8.75 8.47
C ALA A 163 11.94 -9.84 9.55
N PHE A 164 11.16 -10.90 9.31
CA PHE A 164 11.08 -12.08 10.18
C PHE A 164 10.59 -11.80 11.61
N ASN A 165 9.72 -10.80 11.80
CA ASN A 165 9.22 -10.47 13.14
C ASN A 165 8.52 -11.66 13.79
N LYS A 166 8.64 -11.74 15.11
CA LYS A 166 7.99 -12.75 15.92
C LYS A 166 6.98 -12.12 16.88
N MET A 167 5.70 -12.39 16.67
CA MET A 167 4.59 -11.80 17.43
C MET A 167 3.95 -12.84 18.38
N ASP A 168 4.73 -13.28 19.36
CA ASP A 168 4.30 -14.30 20.32
C ASP A 168 3.62 -13.70 21.57
N GLY A 169 2.56 -14.36 22.03
CA GLY A 169 1.87 -14.03 23.29
C GLY A 169 0.52 -13.34 23.10
N LEU A 170 -0.30 -13.33 24.16
CA LEU A 170 -1.71 -12.93 24.08
C LEU A 170 -1.91 -11.50 23.53
N PHE A 171 -1.03 -10.57 23.90
CA PHE A 171 -1.13 -9.17 23.47
C PHE A 171 -0.59 -8.95 22.05
N PRO A 172 0.63 -9.40 21.69
CA PRO A 172 1.11 -9.34 20.30
C PRO A 172 0.14 -10.01 19.32
N SER A 173 -0.35 -11.23 19.58
CA SER A 173 -1.29 -11.92 18.69
C SER A 173 -2.63 -11.19 18.52
N LEU A 174 -3.04 -10.34 19.47
CA LEU A 174 -4.23 -9.48 19.32
C LEU A 174 -3.96 -8.30 18.36
N LEU A 175 -2.75 -7.72 18.41
CA LEU A 175 -2.35 -6.61 17.55
C LEU A 175 -2.37 -7.01 16.08
N GLU A 176 -1.96 -8.24 15.76
CA GLU A 176 -1.90 -8.74 14.38
C GLU A 176 -3.26 -8.93 13.73
N THR A 177 -4.31 -9.02 14.54
CA THR A 177 -5.65 -9.19 14.00
C THR A 177 -6.02 -7.98 13.16
N LYS A 178 -6.86 -8.21 12.15
CA LYS A 178 -7.34 -7.15 11.23
C LYS A 178 -8.13 -5.99 11.90
N TYR A 179 -8.29 -6.02 13.23
CA TYR A 179 -9.15 -5.13 14.00
C TYR A 179 -8.40 -4.12 14.89
N PHE A 180 -7.11 -4.35 15.19
CA PHE A 180 -6.33 -3.49 16.09
C PHE A 180 -5.26 -2.72 15.32
N GLU A 181 -4.09 -3.31 15.11
CA GLU A 181 -3.05 -2.72 14.28
C GLU A 181 -2.64 -3.69 13.17
N PRO A 182 -3.45 -3.78 12.11
CA PRO A 182 -3.31 -4.80 11.08
C PRO A 182 -1.94 -4.79 10.39
N LYS A 183 -1.15 -3.72 10.47
CA LYS A 183 0.16 -3.72 9.82
C LYS A 183 1.14 -4.73 10.44
N PHE A 184 1.04 -4.99 11.75
CA PHE A 184 1.91 -5.94 12.42
C PHE A 184 1.50 -7.35 12.02
N GLN A 185 2.41 -8.12 11.45
CA GLN A 185 2.16 -9.49 11.02
C GLN A 185 3.39 -10.36 11.33
N ASP A 186 3.13 -11.53 11.90
CA ASP A 186 4.12 -12.52 12.28
C ASP A 186 4.83 -13.11 11.05
N PHE A 187 6.05 -13.57 11.27
CA PHE A 187 6.69 -14.50 10.37
C PHE A 187 6.35 -15.94 10.77
N ASP A 188 5.28 -16.45 10.16
CA ASP A 188 4.85 -17.83 10.29
C ASP A 188 4.77 -18.54 8.92
N HIS A 189 4.33 -19.79 8.89
CA HIS A 189 4.16 -20.59 7.70
C HIS A 189 3.25 -19.92 6.66
N ASP A 190 2.29 -19.10 7.08
CA ASP A 190 1.38 -18.32 6.23
C ASP A 190 1.63 -16.81 6.30
N TYR A 191 0.98 -16.06 5.41
CA TYR A 191 1.20 -14.62 5.23
C TYR A 191 0.23 -13.74 6.06
N GLY A 192 -0.50 -14.33 6.99
CA GLY A 192 -1.46 -13.64 7.84
C GLY A 192 -2.48 -12.79 7.07
N TYR A 193 -2.78 -11.61 7.61
CA TYR A 193 -3.64 -10.61 6.99
C TYR A 193 -2.87 -9.78 5.96
N LEU A 194 -2.86 -10.27 4.72
CA LEU A 194 -2.10 -9.71 3.60
C LEU A 194 -2.34 -8.21 3.32
N LYS A 195 -3.54 -7.68 3.56
CA LYS A 195 -3.82 -6.22 3.45
C LYS A 195 -3.08 -5.42 4.51
N GLY A 196 -2.97 -5.99 5.70
CA GLY A 196 -2.23 -5.45 6.82
C GLY A 196 -0.72 -5.45 6.56
N LEU A 197 -0.18 -6.63 6.20
CA LEU A 197 1.24 -6.81 5.82
C LEU A 197 1.73 -5.76 4.82
N ASN A 198 0.86 -5.34 3.89
CA ASN A 198 1.20 -4.42 2.83
C ASN A 198 0.68 -2.99 3.02
N LEU A 199 0.12 -2.66 4.19
CA LEU A 199 -0.54 -1.37 4.42
C LEU A 199 0.45 -0.20 4.30
N ALA A 200 1.67 -0.35 4.80
CA ALA A 200 2.71 0.69 4.75
C ALA A 200 3.24 0.94 3.33
N GLY A 201 3.32 -0.10 2.49
CA GLY A 201 3.78 -0.03 1.10
C GLY A 201 2.70 0.30 0.08
N LEU A 202 1.43 0.33 0.50
CA LEU A 202 0.26 0.42 -0.39
C LEU A 202 0.31 1.61 -1.36
N GLU A 203 0.84 2.75 -0.90
CA GLU A 203 1.04 3.95 -1.72
C GLU A 203 1.85 3.66 -2.99
N LEU A 204 3.03 3.03 -2.81
CA LEU A 204 3.95 2.72 -3.90
C LEU A 204 3.44 1.54 -4.73
N ASP A 205 2.86 0.53 -4.07
CA ASP A 205 2.30 -0.66 -4.71
C ASP A 205 1.23 -0.27 -5.73
N ARG A 206 0.29 0.60 -5.33
CA ARG A 206 -0.74 1.12 -6.23
C ARG A 206 -0.16 1.98 -7.35
N ARG A 207 0.85 2.80 -7.05
CA ARG A 207 1.43 3.73 -8.02
C ARG A 207 2.23 3.03 -9.12
N PHE A 208 3.04 2.03 -8.76
CA PHE A 208 4.06 1.49 -9.66
C PHE A 208 3.72 0.12 -10.25
N THR A 209 2.66 -0.56 -9.79
CA THR A 209 2.26 -1.87 -10.33
C THR A 209 0.96 -1.85 -11.14
N ALA A 210 0.39 -0.66 -11.38
CA ALA A 210 -0.89 -0.49 -12.07
C ALA A 210 -0.92 -1.09 -13.49
N SER A 211 0.23 -1.25 -14.14
CA SER A 211 0.35 -1.85 -15.48
C SER A 211 0.31 -3.37 -15.48
N LEU A 212 0.59 -4.02 -14.34
CA LEU A 212 0.71 -5.47 -14.25
C LEU A 212 -0.66 -6.15 -14.26
N THR A 213 -0.72 -7.28 -14.96
CA THR A 213 -1.89 -8.18 -15.05
C THR A 213 -1.83 -9.27 -13.99
N ARG A 214 -2.94 -9.98 -13.79
CA ARG A 214 -2.99 -11.17 -12.91
C ARG A 214 -1.89 -12.19 -13.27
N SER A 215 -1.72 -12.43 -14.57
CA SER A 215 -0.71 -13.37 -15.07
C SER A 215 0.72 -12.91 -14.79
N ASP A 216 1.00 -11.60 -14.83
CA ASP A 216 2.33 -11.09 -14.50
C ASP A 216 2.67 -11.35 -13.03
N TRP A 217 1.73 -11.08 -12.12
CA TRP A 217 1.91 -11.33 -10.69
C TRP A 217 2.13 -12.82 -10.39
N ILE A 218 1.29 -13.70 -10.95
CA ILE A 218 1.43 -15.15 -10.78
C ILE A 218 2.78 -15.64 -11.33
N ALA A 219 3.18 -15.16 -12.52
CA ALA A 219 4.45 -15.55 -13.12
C ALA A 219 5.66 -15.11 -12.26
N ILE A 220 5.63 -13.90 -11.70
CA ILE A 220 6.67 -13.43 -10.77
C ILE A 220 6.68 -14.29 -9.51
N GLY A 221 5.52 -14.64 -8.94
CA GLY A 221 5.41 -15.52 -7.78
C GLY A 221 5.96 -16.92 -8.03
N GLN A 222 5.69 -17.50 -9.20
CA GLN A 222 6.22 -18.80 -9.63
C GLN A 222 7.72 -18.77 -9.86
N ASP A 223 8.25 -17.70 -10.46
CA ASP A 223 9.69 -17.54 -10.66
C ASP A 223 10.42 -17.39 -9.31
N LEU A 224 9.87 -16.65 -8.35
CA LEU A 224 10.42 -16.57 -6.99
C LEU A 224 10.39 -17.93 -6.28
N GLN A 225 9.26 -18.65 -6.38
CA GLN A 225 9.14 -20.01 -5.83
C GLN A 225 10.24 -20.94 -6.36
N ALA A 226 10.51 -20.89 -7.67
CA ALA A 226 11.52 -21.74 -8.31
C ALA A 226 12.97 -21.35 -7.92
N ARG A 227 13.22 -20.06 -7.66
CA ARG A 227 14.56 -19.54 -7.32
C ARG A 227 14.95 -19.77 -5.86
N LEU A 228 14.00 -19.74 -4.94
CA LEU A 228 14.21 -19.91 -3.51
C LEU A 228 14.33 -21.41 -3.13
N THR A 229 15.24 -22.12 -3.79
CA THR A 229 15.46 -23.56 -3.57
C THR A 229 15.85 -23.89 -2.12
N ASP A 230 15.72 -25.17 -1.75
CA ASP A 230 16.16 -25.65 -0.43
C ASP A 230 17.64 -25.30 -0.17
N ASP A 231 18.53 -25.49 -1.15
CA ASP A 231 19.94 -25.11 -1.07
C ASP A 231 20.17 -23.60 -0.84
N VAL A 232 19.29 -22.75 -1.38
CA VAL A 232 19.34 -21.29 -1.15
C VAL A 232 18.94 -20.98 0.30
N ILE A 233 17.89 -21.62 0.81
CA ILE A 233 17.43 -21.45 2.19
C ILE A 233 18.50 -21.93 3.18
N GLU A 234 19.08 -23.12 2.95
CA GLU A 234 20.14 -23.68 3.80
C GLU A 234 21.39 -22.79 3.82
N ARG A 235 21.85 -22.29 2.66
CA ARG A 235 22.98 -21.35 2.60
C ARG A 235 22.68 -20.02 3.28
N ALA A 236 21.43 -19.57 3.24
CA ALA A 236 21.00 -18.37 3.95
C ALA A 236 21.13 -18.56 5.47
N LEU A 237 20.54 -19.63 6.01
CA LEU A 237 20.58 -19.93 7.45
C LEU A 237 22.00 -20.23 7.95
N ALA A 238 22.86 -20.78 7.10
CA ALA A 238 24.27 -21.00 7.41
C ALA A 238 25.04 -19.70 7.74
N ARG A 239 24.53 -18.52 7.36
CA ARG A 239 25.11 -17.20 7.71
C ARG A 239 24.99 -16.87 9.19
N TRP A 240 24.06 -17.49 9.91
CA TRP A 240 23.96 -17.30 11.34
C TRP A 240 25.11 -17.96 12.11
N PRO A 241 25.54 -17.36 13.24
CA PRO A 241 26.42 -18.02 14.19
C PRO A 241 25.82 -19.34 14.68
N GLU A 242 26.67 -20.31 14.99
CA GLU A 242 26.26 -21.66 15.44
C GLU A 242 25.24 -21.63 16.59
N PRO A 243 25.38 -20.80 17.65
CA PRO A 243 24.39 -20.74 18.72
C PRO A 243 22.99 -20.30 18.25
N ILE A 244 22.92 -19.44 17.24
CA ILE A 244 21.64 -18.95 16.68
C ILE A 244 21.02 -20.02 15.79
N ARG A 245 21.82 -20.68 14.95
CA ARG A 245 21.34 -21.80 14.12
C ARG A 245 20.75 -22.93 14.98
N ALA A 246 21.44 -23.32 16.05
CA ALA A 246 20.95 -24.35 16.96
C ALA A 246 19.58 -24.04 17.60
N LEU A 247 19.17 -22.77 17.65
CA LEU A 247 17.88 -22.34 18.19
C LEU A 247 16.78 -22.24 17.13
N TYR A 248 17.11 -21.81 15.91
CA TYR A 248 16.11 -21.34 14.94
C TYR A 248 16.17 -22.01 13.56
N GLU A 249 17.21 -22.77 13.23
CA GLU A 249 17.43 -23.30 11.87
C GLU A 249 16.27 -24.20 11.40
N ASP A 250 15.80 -25.12 12.23
CA ASP A 250 14.69 -26.02 11.89
C ASP A 250 13.38 -25.23 11.67
N GLU A 251 13.02 -24.36 12.62
CA GLU A 251 11.80 -23.52 12.55
C GLU A 251 11.81 -22.63 11.29
N PHE A 252 12.93 -21.95 11.02
CA PHE A 252 13.04 -21.08 9.85
C PHE A 252 13.04 -21.87 8.55
N THR A 253 13.67 -23.05 8.51
CA THR A 253 13.65 -23.90 7.32
C THR A 253 12.22 -24.28 6.97
N GLU A 254 11.42 -24.72 7.94
CA GLU A 254 10.02 -25.07 7.74
C GLU A 254 9.19 -23.86 7.28
N LYS A 255 9.30 -22.71 7.97
CA LYS A 255 8.57 -21.49 7.64
C LYS A 255 8.93 -20.95 6.25
N LEU A 256 10.22 -20.85 5.92
CA LEU A 256 10.71 -20.37 4.62
C LEU A 256 10.20 -21.28 3.48
N ARG A 257 10.29 -22.60 3.63
CA ARG A 257 9.76 -23.54 2.62
C ARG A 257 8.24 -23.38 2.45
N ALA A 258 7.49 -23.35 3.55
CA ALA A 258 6.03 -23.23 3.51
C ALA A 258 5.58 -21.92 2.85
N ARG A 259 6.25 -20.80 3.15
CA ARG A 259 5.94 -19.51 2.54
C ARG A 259 6.29 -19.49 1.05
N ARG A 260 7.48 -19.99 0.68
CA ARG A 260 7.90 -20.11 -0.71
C ARG A 260 6.87 -20.86 -1.54
N ASP A 261 6.39 -21.99 -1.03
CA ASP A 261 5.46 -22.86 -1.76
C ASP A 261 4.09 -22.20 -1.99
N ARG A 262 3.76 -21.17 -1.19
CA ARG A 262 2.53 -20.37 -1.28
C ARG A 262 2.68 -19.09 -2.11
N LEU A 263 3.88 -18.73 -2.56
CA LEU A 263 4.15 -17.47 -3.26
C LEU A 263 3.22 -17.20 -4.46
N PRO A 264 2.91 -18.16 -5.35
CA PRO A 264 2.00 -17.91 -6.47
C PRO A 264 0.58 -17.54 -6.01
N GLU A 265 0.06 -18.20 -4.96
CA GLU A 265 -1.26 -17.91 -4.38
C GLU A 265 -1.26 -16.50 -3.75
N VAL A 266 -0.20 -16.16 -3.02
CA VAL A 266 -0.03 -14.86 -2.38
C VAL A 266 0.02 -13.74 -3.43
N ALA A 267 0.74 -13.97 -4.53
CA ALA A 267 0.82 -13.02 -5.64
C ALA A 267 -0.54 -12.76 -6.29
N GLU A 268 -1.33 -13.81 -6.53
CA GLU A 268 -2.70 -13.67 -7.05
C GLU A 268 -3.61 -12.91 -6.07
N ARG A 269 -3.61 -13.30 -4.78
CA ARG A 269 -4.42 -12.64 -3.75
C ARG A 269 -4.04 -11.16 -3.58
N TYR A 270 -2.76 -10.84 -3.70
CA TYR A 270 -2.32 -9.45 -3.63
C TYR A 270 -2.70 -8.64 -4.86
N TYR A 271 -2.62 -9.24 -6.06
CA TYR A 271 -3.16 -8.65 -7.27
C TYR A 271 -4.64 -8.28 -7.12
N GLU A 272 -5.47 -9.18 -6.58
CA GLU A 272 -6.90 -8.94 -6.38
C GLU A 272 -7.18 -7.75 -5.44
N ILE A 273 -6.33 -7.56 -4.42
CA ILE A 273 -6.41 -6.41 -3.52
C ILE A 273 -6.15 -5.10 -4.28
N LEU A 274 -5.13 -5.07 -5.14
CA LEU A 274 -4.73 -3.87 -5.90
C LEU A 274 -5.64 -3.59 -7.10
N ALA A 275 -6.12 -4.63 -7.78
CA ALA A 275 -6.89 -4.53 -9.03
C ALA A 275 -8.30 -3.95 -8.84
N GLY A 276 -8.84 -3.97 -7.60
CA GLY A 276 -10.17 -3.46 -7.31
C GLY A 276 -10.35 -1.97 -7.63
N VAL A 277 -9.37 -1.14 -7.29
CA VAL A 277 -9.38 0.31 -7.58
C VAL A 277 -8.00 0.69 -8.09
N VAL A 278 -7.88 1.09 -9.35
CA VAL A 278 -6.58 1.32 -9.97
C VAL A 278 -6.39 2.79 -10.32
N ASP A 279 -5.23 3.33 -9.95
CA ASP A 279 -4.81 4.67 -10.33
C ASP A 279 -3.84 4.56 -11.51
N VAL A 280 -4.17 5.21 -12.62
CA VAL A 280 -3.31 5.37 -13.80
C VAL A 280 -2.90 6.83 -13.84
N VAL A 281 -1.63 7.08 -13.54
CA VAL A 281 -1.14 8.45 -13.32
C VAL A 281 -0.16 8.84 -14.42
N GLY A 282 -0.37 10.02 -14.99
CA GLY A 282 0.52 10.70 -15.92
C GLY A 282 1.63 11.48 -15.21
N SER A 283 1.94 12.66 -15.72
CA SER A 283 3.08 13.48 -15.34
C SER A 283 2.76 14.98 -15.44
N HIS A 284 3.72 15.84 -15.15
CA HIS A 284 3.64 17.28 -15.40
C HIS A 284 3.93 17.63 -16.88
N LYS A 285 4.03 16.62 -17.75
CA LYS A 285 4.06 16.71 -19.22
C LYS A 285 2.68 16.35 -19.79
N HIS A 286 2.61 16.31 -21.12
CA HIS A 286 1.36 16.12 -21.86
C HIS A 286 1.10 14.65 -22.15
N GLU A 287 -0.08 14.17 -21.77
CA GLU A 287 -0.55 12.83 -22.03
C GLU A 287 -1.92 12.79 -22.71
N ARG A 288 -2.13 11.72 -23.49
CA ARG A 288 -3.46 11.34 -23.99
C ARG A 288 -3.87 10.01 -23.36
N PHE A 289 -4.95 10.04 -22.60
CA PHE A 289 -5.60 8.88 -22.00
C PHE A 289 -6.76 8.43 -22.90
N GLU A 290 -6.62 7.27 -23.51
CA GLU A 290 -7.69 6.63 -24.29
C GLU A 290 -8.27 5.47 -23.48
N VAL A 291 -9.55 5.59 -23.13
CA VAL A 291 -10.30 4.55 -22.42
C VAL A 291 -11.33 3.97 -23.38
N HIS A 292 -11.07 2.77 -23.87
CA HIS A 292 -11.96 2.07 -24.78
C HIS A 292 -12.67 0.91 -24.06
N ARG A 293 -13.97 1.09 -23.80
CA ARG A 293 -14.83 0.03 -23.26
C ARG A 293 -15.21 -0.96 -24.35
N ARG A 294 -14.33 -1.94 -24.58
CA ARG A 294 -14.46 -2.96 -25.64
C ARG A 294 -15.81 -3.69 -25.57
N ASN A 295 -16.23 -4.07 -24.36
CA ASN A 295 -17.51 -4.70 -24.08
C ASN A 295 -17.85 -4.56 -22.58
N ASP A 296 -18.95 -5.17 -22.14
CA ASP A 296 -19.42 -5.11 -20.74
C ASP A 296 -18.48 -5.77 -19.71
N ARG A 297 -17.44 -6.48 -20.16
CA ARG A 297 -16.45 -7.17 -19.32
C ARG A 297 -15.07 -6.54 -19.39
N GLU A 298 -14.72 -5.87 -20.48
CA GLU A 298 -13.35 -5.45 -20.76
C GLU A 298 -13.29 -3.94 -21.04
N THR A 299 -12.41 -3.25 -20.33
CA THR A 299 -12.09 -1.83 -20.55
C THR A 299 -10.59 -1.69 -20.77
N GLU A 300 -10.19 -1.31 -21.98
CA GLU A 300 -8.80 -1.02 -22.30
C GLU A 300 -8.48 0.43 -21.98
N VAL A 301 -7.34 0.65 -21.32
CA VAL A 301 -6.79 1.97 -21.07
C VAL A 301 -5.41 2.03 -21.71
N VAL A 302 -5.19 3.03 -22.54
CA VAL A 302 -3.88 3.35 -23.13
C VAL A 302 -3.54 4.79 -22.79
N VAL A 303 -2.33 5.03 -22.31
CA VAL A 303 -1.80 6.38 -22.10
C VAL A 303 -0.69 6.60 -23.10
N TYR A 304 -0.75 7.71 -23.82
CA TYR A 304 0.27 8.10 -24.80
C TYR A 304 0.99 9.36 -24.36
N LYS A 305 2.28 9.41 -24.65
CA LYS A 305 3.04 10.67 -24.65
C LYS A 305 2.56 11.51 -25.83
N THR A 306 2.30 12.79 -25.59
CA THR A 306 2.00 13.76 -26.65
C THR A 306 3.00 14.90 -26.66
N LYS A 307 3.10 15.58 -27.81
CA LYS A 307 3.70 16.91 -27.89
C LYS A 307 2.69 17.94 -27.38
N LYS A 308 3.17 19.17 -27.12
CA LYS A 308 2.32 20.29 -26.69
C LYS A 308 1.19 20.64 -27.66
N ASP A 309 1.34 20.30 -28.95
CA ASP A 309 0.31 20.49 -29.99
C ASP A 309 -0.71 19.34 -30.06
N GLY A 310 -0.62 18.34 -29.17
CA GLY A 310 -1.49 17.16 -29.14
C GLY A 310 -1.03 16.00 -30.04
N THR A 311 0.06 16.14 -30.79
CA THR A 311 0.59 15.05 -31.62
C THR A 311 1.01 13.87 -30.76
N VAL A 312 0.38 12.71 -30.98
CA VAL A 312 0.72 11.44 -30.30
C VAL A 312 2.12 10.98 -30.73
N VAL A 313 2.95 10.62 -29.75
CA VAL A 313 4.33 10.17 -29.97
C VAL A 313 4.43 8.65 -29.79
N ARG A 314 4.10 8.14 -28.60
CA ARG A 314 4.24 6.71 -28.26
C ARG A 314 3.40 6.31 -27.05
N PRO A 315 3.05 5.02 -26.88
CA PRO A 315 2.39 4.55 -25.66
C PRO A 315 3.37 4.56 -24.47
N LEU A 316 2.83 4.95 -23.32
CA LEU A 316 3.49 4.95 -22.01
C LEU A 316 2.94 3.85 -21.11
N PHE A 317 1.64 3.60 -21.20
CA PHE A 317 0.91 2.62 -20.42
C PHE A 317 -0.13 1.94 -21.31
N ARG A 318 -0.36 0.65 -21.09
CA ARG A 318 -1.47 -0.09 -21.70
C ARG A 318 -1.90 -1.22 -20.78
N ARG A 319 -3.19 -1.26 -20.44
CA ARG A 319 -3.78 -2.39 -19.71
C ARG A 319 -5.24 -2.59 -20.09
N THR A 320 -5.66 -3.85 -20.19
CA THR A 320 -7.08 -4.21 -20.24
C THR A 320 -7.54 -4.60 -18.85
N PHE A 321 -8.53 -3.88 -18.32
CA PHE A 321 -9.16 -4.14 -17.03
C PHE A 321 -10.41 -4.98 -17.21
N LEU A 322 -10.59 -5.97 -16.33
CA LEU A 322 -11.74 -6.85 -16.32
C LEU A 322 -12.77 -6.38 -15.27
N ALA A 323 -14.05 -6.37 -15.64
CA ALA A 323 -15.13 -5.81 -14.82
C ALA A 323 -15.46 -6.61 -13.54
N ASP A 324 -15.04 -7.87 -13.48
CA ASP A 324 -15.10 -8.74 -12.30
C ASP A 324 -13.94 -8.49 -11.31
N GLU A 325 -12.82 -7.97 -11.80
CA GLU A 325 -11.64 -7.66 -10.99
C GLU A 325 -11.58 -6.18 -10.56
N THR A 326 -11.97 -5.26 -11.46
CA THR A 326 -11.80 -3.82 -11.30
C THR A 326 -13.15 -3.11 -11.24
N ARG A 327 -13.41 -2.42 -10.13
CA ARG A 327 -14.64 -1.62 -9.95
C ARG A 327 -14.46 -0.14 -10.28
N GLU A 328 -13.23 0.39 -10.19
CA GLU A 328 -12.94 1.80 -10.39
C GLU A 328 -11.55 2.00 -11.01
N ILE A 329 -11.48 2.80 -12.07
CA ILE A 329 -10.25 3.24 -12.74
C ILE A 329 -10.17 4.75 -12.58
N ARG A 330 -9.08 5.24 -12.01
CA ARG A 330 -8.83 6.67 -11.79
C ARG A 330 -7.66 7.11 -12.66
N LEU A 331 -7.90 8.09 -13.51
CA LEU A 331 -6.91 8.68 -14.40
C LEU A 331 -6.52 10.02 -13.81
N TYR A 332 -5.22 10.26 -13.69
CA TYR A 332 -4.68 11.51 -13.17
C TYR A 332 -3.72 12.10 -14.20
N GLY A 333 -4.09 13.24 -14.78
CA GLY A 333 -3.26 14.00 -15.71
C GLY A 333 -2.06 14.66 -15.02
N LEU A 334 -2.27 15.18 -13.81
CA LEU A 334 -1.32 15.98 -13.06
C LEU A 334 -1.13 17.38 -13.68
N GLY A 335 0.01 17.72 -14.26
CA GLY A 335 0.35 19.13 -14.51
C GLY A 335 0.32 19.58 -15.97
N GLY A 336 0.28 18.65 -16.92
CA GLY A 336 0.31 19.00 -18.33
C GLY A 336 -1.06 19.31 -18.90
N ASN A 337 -1.06 19.70 -20.18
CA ASN A 337 -2.28 19.78 -20.99
C ASN A 337 -2.64 18.38 -21.48
N ASP A 338 -3.61 17.76 -20.84
CA ASP A 338 -3.96 16.37 -21.02
C ASP A 338 -5.26 16.19 -21.78
N HIS A 339 -5.33 15.09 -22.54
CA HIS A 339 -6.52 14.72 -23.29
C HIS A 339 -7.04 13.38 -22.80
N VAL A 340 -8.24 13.35 -22.25
CA VAL A 340 -8.90 12.13 -21.81
C VAL A 340 -10.11 11.87 -22.69
N GLU A 341 -10.14 10.70 -23.32
CA GLU A 341 -11.24 10.27 -24.18
C GLU A 341 -11.76 8.91 -23.74
N VAL A 342 -13.04 8.87 -23.35
CA VAL A 342 -13.75 7.64 -22.96
C VAL A 342 -14.74 7.26 -24.05
N THR A 343 -14.57 6.07 -24.64
CA THR A 343 -15.36 5.58 -25.78
C THR A 343 -15.77 4.12 -25.60
N GLY A 344 -16.55 3.60 -26.56
CA GLY A 344 -16.92 2.19 -26.64
C GLY A 344 -18.42 1.92 -26.39
N PRO A 345 -18.94 0.78 -26.87
CA PRO A 345 -20.38 0.47 -26.86
C PRO A 345 -20.91 -0.12 -25.55
N ALA A 346 -20.04 -0.35 -24.56
CA ALA A 346 -20.41 -1.04 -23.32
C ALA A 346 -21.51 -0.32 -22.53
N ARG A 347 -22.37 -1.10 -21.88
CA ARG A 347 -23.49 -0.62 -21.05
C ARG A 347 -23.20 -0.67 -19.56
N ARG A 348 -22.17 -1.42 -19.17
CA ARG A 348 -21.62 -1.50 -17.82
C ARG A 348 -20.10 -1.67 -17.88
N GLY A 349 -19.46 -1.53 -16.74
CA GLY A 349 -18.01 -1.69 -16.59
C GLY A 349 -17.52 -0.95 -15.36
N PRO A 350 -16.19 -0.93 -15.14
CA PRO A 350 -15.58 -0.14 -14.08
C PRO A 350 -16.00 1.33 -14.18
N ARG A 351 -16.20 1.98 -13.02
CA ARG A 351 -16.36 3.44 -12.98
C ARG A 351 -15.05 4.08 -13.43
N VAL A 352 -15.13 5.01 -14.37
CA VAL A 352 -13.97 5.79 -14.80
C VAL A 352 -14.05 7.16 -14.16
N ILE A 353 -12.95 7.59 -13.52
CA ILE A 353 -12.79 8.93 -12.97
C ILE A 353 -11.56 9.53 -13.63
N ALA A 354 -11.70 10.70 -14.25
CA ALA A 354 -10.58 11.44 -14.79
C ALA A 354 -10.42 12.75 -14.03
N VAL A 355 -9.20 12.98 -13.57
CA VAL A 355 -8.76 14.19 -12.88
C VAL A 355 -7.67 14.80 -13.77
N GLY A 356 -7.90 15.98 -14.33
CA GLY A 356 -6.91 16.67 -15.15
C GLY A 356 -5.80 17.24 -14.28
N GLY A 357 -5.96 18.50 -13.87
CA GLY A 357 -5.12 19.18 -12.89
C GLY A 357 -5.08 20.68 -13.14
N PRO A 358 -3.96 21.39 -12.90
CA PRO A 358 -3.84 22.80 -13.26
C PRO A 358 -3.59 23.08 -14.76
N GLY A 359 -3.53 22.04 -15.60
CA GLY A 359 -3.26 22.15 -17.04
C GLY A 359 -4.40 22.73 -17.87
N GLN A 360 -4.21 22.76 -19.19
CA GLN A 360 -5.29 23.03 -20.15
C GLN A 360 -5.78 21.71 -20.73
N ASP A 361 -6.80 21.14 -20.08
CA ASP A 361 -7.20 19.74 -20.26
C ASP A 361 -8.47 19.62 -21.12
N THR A 362 -8.61 18.48 -21.78
CA THR A 362 -9.80 18.14 -22.58
C THR A 362 -10.34 16.79 -22.15
N LEU A 363 -11.58 16.77 -21.65
CA LEU A 363 -12.21 15.60 -21.04
C LEU A 363 -13.49 15.25 -21.81
N ILE A 364 -13.45 14.15 -22.55
CA ILE A 364 -14.51 13.73 -23.49
C ILE A 364 -15.06 12.36 -23.08
N ASP A 365 -16.38 12.27 -22.91
CA ASP A 365 -17.08 11.01 -22.70
C ASP A 365 -18.13 10.78 -23.79
N ARG A 366 -17.88 9.78 -24.65
CA ARG A 366 -18.79 9.37 -25.74
C ARG A 366 -19.63 8.15 -25.36
N THR A 367 -19.73 7.83 -24.08
CA THR A 367 -20.39 6.62 -23.58
C THR A 367 -21.72 6.91 -22.86
N ARG A 368 -22.41 5.84 -22.43
CA ARG A 368 -23.67 5.90 -21.67
C ARG A 368 -23.55 5.32 -20.26
N THR A 369 -22.32 5.20 -19.77
CA THR A 369 -21.97 4.62 -18.47
C THR A 369 -21.42 5.70 -17.53
N PRO A 370 -21.46 5.51 -16.21
CA PRO A 370 -20.98 6.51 -15.27
C PRO A 370 -19.49 6.86 -15.47
N VAL A 371 -19.22 8.14 -15.66
CA VAL A 371 -17.88 8.73 -15.71
C VAL A 371 -17.85 9.95 -14.79
N GLY A 372 -16.75 10.17 -14.07
CA GLY A 372 -16.53 11.39 -13.28
C GLY A 372 -15.41 12.21 -13.88
N PHE A 373 -15.67 13.47 -14.21
CA PHE A 373 -14.65 14.44 -14.62
C PHE A 373 -14.41 15.45 -13.51
N TYR A 374 -13.15 15.66 -13.17
CA TYR A 374 -12.69 16.58 -12.14
C TYR A 374 -11.61 17.48 -12.74
N ASP A 375 -11.83 18.78 -12.67
CA ASP A 375 -10.85 19.77 -13.12
C ASP A 375 -11.13 21.15 -12.53
N THR A 376 -10.26 22.10 -12.84
CA THR A 376 -10.45 23.54 -12.60
C THR A 376 -11.60 24.11 -13.44
N THR A 377 -12.11 25.27 -13.04
CA THR A 377 -13.26 25.89 -13.73
C THR A 377 -12.89 26.50 -15.08
N THR A 378 -11.62 26.88 -15.26
CA THR A 378 -11.13 27.62 -16.43
C THR A 378 -10.03 26.88 -17.20
N GLY A 379 -9.47 25.81 -16.65
CA GLY A 379 -8.43 25.00 -17.28
C GLY A 379 -8.95 23.80 -18.07
N ALA A 380 -10.26 23.59 -18.20
CA ALA A 380 -10.78 22.38 -18.85
C ALA A 380 -11.88 22.64 -19.88
N ALA A 381 -11.79 21.91 -20.99
CA ALA A 381 -12.87 21.72 -21.94
C ALA A 381 -13.56 20.37 -21.70
N PHE A 382 -14.85 20.42 -21.33
CA PHE A 382 -15.64 19.21 -21.06
C PHE A 382 -16.61 18.92 -22.22
N GLU A 383 -16.57 17.69 -22.72
CA GLU A 383 -17.61 17.10 -23.58
C GLU A 383 -18.26 15.91 -22.85
N PRO A 384 -19.19 16.16 -21.91
CA PRO A 384 -19.76 15.11 -21.09
C PRO A 384 -20.76 14.25 -21.87
N GLY A 385 -20.72 12.94 -21.61
CA GLY A 385 -21.72 11.97 -22.01
C GLY A 385 -22.95 11.99 -21.10
N ALA A 386 -23.93 11.14 -21.42
CA ALA A 386 -25.27 11.20 -20.80
C ALA A 386 -25.29 10.90 -19.28
N LYS A 387 -24.27 10.21 -18.75
CA LYS A 387 -24.15 9.87 -17.32
C LYS A 387 -22.87 10.41 -16.69
N THR A 388 -22.20 11.35 -17.36
CA THR A 388 -20.98 11.96 -16.85
C THR A 388 -21.33 12.95 -15.75
N ARG A 389 -20.65 12.86 -14.62
CA ARG A 389 -20.68 13.87 -13.56
C ARG A 389 -19.45 14.75 -13.70
N VAL A 390 -19.64 16.04 -13.93
CA VAL A 390 -18.57 17.03 -13.98
C VAL A 390 -18.49 17.74 -12.63
N ILE A 391 -17.28 17.82 -12.07
CA ILE A 391 -16.95 18.59 -10.86
C ILE A 391 -15.85 19.57 -11.27
N ALA A 392 -16.26 20.79 -11.65
CA ALA A 392 -15.35 21.88 -11.93
C ALA A 392 -15.13 22.71 -10.66
N SER A 393 -13.90 22.80 -10.15
CA SER A 393 -13.57 23.51 -8.91
C SER A 393 -12.13 23.99 -8.92
N ASP A 394 -11.90 25.23 -8.51
CA ASP A 394 -10.54 25.78 -8.35
C ASP A 394 -9.93 25.46 -6.98
N ASP A 395 -10.65 24.70 -6.14
CA ASP A 395 -10.09 24.13 -4.92
C ASP A 395 -9.05 23.07 -5.30
N ALA A 396 -7.79 23.35 -5.00
CA ALA A 396 -6.68 22.44 -5.27
C ALA A 396 -6.90 21.06 -4.66
N THR A 397 -7.60 20.97 -3.52
CA THR A 397 -7.90 19.69 -2.88
C THR A 397 -8.78 18.79 -3.75
N VAL A 398 -9.56 19.33 -4.69
CA VAL A 398 -10.46 18.60 -5.63
C VAL A 398 -9.73 18.08 -6.88
N ASN A 399 -8.55 18.61 -7.20
CA ASN A 399 -7.80 18.24 -8.40
C ASN A 399 -6.42 17.63 -8.11
N THR A 400 -5.93 17.74 -6.87
CA THR A 400 -4.64 17.17 -6.48
C THR A 400 -4.71 15.64 -6.42
N TYR A 401 -3.66 14.99 -6.94
CA TYR A 401 -3.38 13.57 -6.73
C TYR A 401 -2.71 13.38 -5.37
N ASP A 402 -3.34 12.58 -4.51
CA ASP A 402 -2.74 12.12 -3.26
C ASP A 402 -2.60 10.58 -3.31
N PRO A 403 -1.36 10.05 -3.40
CA PRO A 403 -1.14 8.61 -3.49
C PRO A 403 -1.54 7.87 -2.20
N ARG A 404 -1.73 8.58 -1.08
CA ARG A 404 -2.15 8.03 0.22
C ARG A 404 -3.67 8.07 0.46
N ALA A 405 -4.43 8.64 -0.48
CA ALA A 405 -5.88 8.82 -0.29
C ALA A 405 -6.68 7.52 -0.29
N PHE A 406 -6.12 6.41 -0.82
CA PHE A 406 -6.82 5.14 -0.82
C PHE A 406 -6.80 4.49 0.57
N ARG A 407 -7.98 4.08 1.05
CA ARG A 407 -8.16 3.34 2.30
C ARG A 407 -8.98 2.07 2.05
N PHE A 408 -8.61 0.98 2.70
CA PHE A 408 -9.39 -0.26 2.63
C PHE A 408 -10.74 -0.10 3.34
N ASP A 409 -11.77 -0.73 2.79
CA ASP A 409 -13.02 -0.95 3.50
C ASP A 409 -12.76 -1.85 4.71
N THR A 410 -13.36 -1.51 5.86
CA THR A 410 -13.18 -2.25 7.11
C THR A 410 -14.52 -2.72 7.67
N ALA A 411 -14.50 -3.90 8.28
CA ALA A 411 -15.58 -4.40 9.12
C ALA A 411 -14.92 -4.94 10.38
N ALA A 412 -15.22 -4.34 11.54
CA ALA A 412 -14.59 -4.65 12.80
C ALA A 412 -15.63 -4.88 13.91
N PRO A 413 -15.38 -5.82 14.84
CA PRO A 413 -16.23 -5.97 16.00
C PRO A 413 -16.14 -4.72 16.88
N ARG A 414 -17.23 -4.43 17.59
CA ARG A 414 -17.30 -3.42 18.63
C ARG A 414 -17.63 -4.13 19.92
N LEU A 415 -16.74 -4.05 20.90
CA LEU A 415 -17.01 -4.48 22.26
C LEU A 415 -17.43 -3.26 23.07
N PHE A 416 -18.48 -3.42 23.86
CA PHE A 416 -18.97 -2.40 24.76
C PHE A 416 -19.06 -3.00 26.16
N PHE A 417 -18.47 -2.33 27.14
CA PHE A 417 -18.60 -2.68 28.54
C PHE A 417 -18.75 -1.38 29.31
N GLY A 418 -19.63 -1.38 30.30
CA GLY A 418 -19.88 -0.19 31.09
C GLY A 418 -20.56 -0.52 32.40
N SER A 419 -20.59 0.47 33.28
CA SER A 419 -21.39 0.42 34.48
C SER A 419 -22.04 1.76 34.69
N ASN A 420 -23.30 1.77 35.09
CA ASN A 420 -23.96 2.97 35.60
C ASN A 420 -24.79 2.61 36.85
N LYS A 421 -25.29 3.63 37.58
CA LYS A 421 -26.03 3.41 38.83
C LYS A 421 -27.38 2.72 38.63
N ASP A 422 -27.96 2.86 37.45
CA ASP A 422 -29.33 2.44 37.15
C ASP A 422 -29.36 1.01 36.57
N ASP A 423 -28.49 0.71 35.61
CA ASP A 423 -28.37 -0.57 34.89
C ASP A 423 -27.33 -1.52 35.51
N GLY A 424 -26.55 -1.06 36.50
CA GLY A 424 -25.42 -1.81 37.03
C GLY A 424 -24.35 -2.04 35.97
N LEU A 425 -23.71 -3.22 35.99
CA LEU A 425 -22.80 -3.68 34.94
C LEU A 425 -23.58 -4.11 33.70
N PHE A 426 -23.15 -3.63 32.54
CA PHE A 426 -23.70 -4.03 31.26
C PHE A 426 -22.60 -4.33 30.25
N VAL A 427 -22.88 -5.33 29.42
CA VAL A 427 -22.00 -5.81 28.36
C VAL A 427 -22.72 -5.73 27.03
N GLY A 428 -21.98 -5.47 25.99
CA GLY A 428 -22.52 -5.33 24.66
C GLY A 428 -21.51 -5.63 23.59
N GLY A 429 -22.04 -5.90 22.42
CA GLY A 429 -21.29 -6.32 21.26
C GLY A 429 -21.94 -5.78 19.99
N GLY A 430 -21.13 -5.65 18.95
CA GLY A 430 -21.61 -5.11 17.70
C GLY A 430 -20.60 -5.20 16.58
N VAL A 431 -20.94 -4.55 15.48
CA VAL A 431 -20.09 -4.42 14.30
C VAL A 431 -20.06 -2.97 13.85
N GLN A 432 -18.88 -2.53 13.43
CA GLN A 432 -18.70 -1.30 12.67
C GLN A 432 -18.23 -1.66 11.26
N VAL A 433 -18.94 -1.16 10.25
CA VAL A 433 -18.56 -1.28 8.84
C VAL A 433 -18.28 0.11 8.29
N ILE A 434 -17.06 0.33 7.79
CA ILE A 434 -16.66 1.55 7.10
C ILE A 434 -16.41 1.20 5.64
N ARG A 435 -17.01 2.00 4.74
CA ARG A 435 -16.74 1.94 3.31
C ARG A 435 -16.14 3.27 2.87
N HIS A 436 -15.01 3.21 2.20
CA HIS A 436 -14.35 4.39 1.65
C HIS A 436 -14.75 4.59 0.18
N GLY A 437 -14.56 5.81 -0.31
CA GLY A 437 -14.90 6.17 -1.68
C GLY A 437 -13.99 7.30 -2.17
N PHE A 438 -13.97 7.50 -3.49
CA PHE A 438 -13.18 8.57 -4.09
C PHE A 438 -13.54 9.94 -3.51
N ARG A 439 -12.56 10.61 -2.89
CA ARG A 439 -12.69 11.95 -2.26
C ARG A 439 -13.82 12.03 -1.23
N LYS A 440 -13.99 10.98 -0.40
CA LYS A 440 -15.00 10.92 0.66
C LYS A 440 -14.31 10.76 2.01
N GLU A 441 -14.02 11.87 2.67
CA GLU A 441 -13.39 11.85 4.00
C GLU A 441 -14.36 12.24 5.13
N PRO A 442 -14.28 11.57 6.31
CA PRO A 442 -13.33 10.49 6.65
C PRO A 442 -13.71 9.11 6.09
N TYR A 443 -14.89 8.97 5.48
CA TYR A 443 -15.37 7.76 4.80
C TYR A 443 -16.53 8.09 3.86
N ALA A 444 -16.90 7.19 2.95
CA ALA A 444 -18.13 7.37 2.15
C ALA A 444 -19.38 7.02 2.95
N ARG A 445 -19.30 5.95 3.75
CA ARG A 445 -20.37 5.57 4.68
C ARG A 445 -19.81 4.76 5.85
N ARG A 446 -20.42 4.96 7.02
CA ARG A 446 -20.14 4.22 8.25
C ARG A 446 -21.45 3.71 8.83
N HIS A 447 -21.47 2.43 9.15
CA HIS A 447 -22.57 1.76 9.84
C HIS A 447 -22.04 1.20 11.16
N VAL A 448 -22.76 1.46 12.24
CA VAL A 448 -22.53 0.86 13.55
C VAL A 448 -23.81 0.19 13.97
N LEU A 449 -23.73 -1.07 14.37
CA LEU A 449 -24.82 -1.81 14.99
C LEU A 449 -24.31 -2.43 16.28
N VAL A 450 -24.88 -2.04 17.41
CA VAL A 450 -24.48 -2.50 18.75
C VAL A 450 -25.71 -2.94 19.52
N GLY A 451 -25.64 -4.11 20.14
CA GLY A 451 -26.59 -4.58 21.15
C GLY A 451 -25.93 -4.59 22.53
N ASN A 452 -26.61 -4.05 23.53
CA ASN A 452 -26.16 -4.08 24.92
C ASN A 452 -27.19 -4.79 25.80
N PHE A 453 -26.72 -5.48 26.84
CA PHE A 453 -27.53 -6.17 27.83
C PHE A 453 -27.03 -5.82 29.24
N ALA A 454 -27.96 -5.37 30.08
CA ALA A 454 -27.74 -5.07 31.49
C ALA A 454 -28.31 -6.20 32.34
N ALA A 455 -27.44 -6.94 33.03
CA ALA A 455 -27.85 -8.12 33.77
C ALA A 455 -28.72 -7.77 34.99
N ALA A 456 -28.45 -6.64 35.65
CA ALA A 456 -29.16 -6.23 36.87
C ALA A 456 -30.63 -5.87 36.62
N THR A 457 -30.93 -5.24 35.49
CA THR A 457 -32.28 -4.78 35.12
C THR A 457 -32.96 -5.70 34.10
N GLN A 458 -32.22 -6.69 33.57
CA GLN A 458 -32.58 -7.47 32.38
C GLN A 458 -32.95 -6.58 31.18
N ALA A 459 -32.48 -5.33 31.18
CA ALA A 459 -32.73 -4.39 30.10
C ALA A 459 -31.78 -4.70 28.94
N PHE A 460 -32.28 -4.51 27.72
CA PHE A 460 -31.43 -4.53 26.53
C PHE A 460 -31.67 -3.28 25.70
N ASN A 461 -30.66 -2.91 24.92
CA ASN A 461 -30.83 -1.95 23.85
C ASN A 461 -30.16 -2.44 22.57
N LEU A 462 -30.71 -1.99 21.44
CA LEU A 462 -30.11 -2.11 20.12
C LEU A 462 -29.95 -0.70 19.56
N ILE A 463 -28.73 -0.36 19.16
CA ILE A 463 -28.35 0.94 18.64
C ILE A 463 -27.83 0.75 17.23
N TYR A 464 -28.40 1.48 16.29
CA TYR A 464 -27.90 1.58 14.93
C TYR A 464 -27.57 3.04 14.60
N GLU A 465 -26.37 3.27 14.08
CA GLU A 465 -25.91 4.56 13.57
C GLU A 465 -25.45 4.40 12.11
N GLY A 466 -26.12 5.09 11.19
CA GLY A 466 -25.68 5.27 9.81
C GLY A 466 -25.19 6.70 9.60
N ARG A 467 -24.01 6.85 8.99
CA ARG A 467 -23.45 8.14 8.56
C ARG A 467 -23.02 8.02 7.10
N PHE A 468 -23.33 9.01 6.28
CA PHE A 468 -23.08 9.02 4.84
C PHE A 468 -22.56 10.40 4.41
N THR A 469 -21.37 10.43 3.83
CA THR A 469 -20.68 11.68 3.47
C THR A 469 -21.05 12.11 2.06
N ASP A 470 -21.33 13.41 1.87
CA ASP A 470 -21.62 14.04 0.58
C ASP A 470 -22.72 13.28 -0.20
N THR A 471 -23.84 13.02 0.49
CA THR A 471 -24.96 12.22 -0.04
C THR A 471 -25.77 13.03 -1.05
N PHE A 472 -26.00 14.31 -0.77
CA PHE A 472 -26.74 15.24 -1.63
C PHE A 472 -25.86 16.45 -1.94
N GLY A 473 -24.92 16.28 -2.87
CA GLY A 473 -23.88 17.28 -3.11
C GLY A 473 -22.93 17.34 -1.92
N PRO A 474 -22.68 18.52 -1.31
CA PRO A 474 -21.82 18.67 -0.13
C PRO A 474 -22.55 18.34 1.20
N LEU A 475 -23.81 17.90 1.16
CA LEU A 475 -24.58 17.63 2.36
C LEU A 475 -24.43 16.17 2.80
N ASP A 476 -24.04 16.00 4.06
CA ASP A 476 -24.01 14.72 4.76
C ASP A 476 -25.41 14.27 5.19
N ALA A 477 -25.59 12.96 5.32
CA ALA A 477 -26.82 12.36 5.83
C ALA A 477 -26.53 11.41 7.01
N GLY A 478 -27.45 11.37 7.97
CA GLY A 478 -27.35 10.53 9.16
C GLY A 478 -28.67 9.86 9.50
N LEU A 479 -28.60 8.64 10.02
CA LEU A 479 -29.73 7.89 10.55
C LEU A 479 -29.35 7.28 11.89
N ASP A 480 -30.11 7.60 12.94
CA ASP A 480 -29.97 7.00 14.26
C ASP A 480 -31.26 6.25 14.62
N ALA A 481 -31.14 4.97 14.96
CA ALA A 481 -32.24 4.14 15.41
C ALA A 481 -31.87 3.47 16.72
N ARG A 482 -32.79 3.50 17.69
CA ARG A 482 -32.61 2.88 19.00
C ARG A 482 -33.85 2.10 19.39
N VAL A 483 -33.65 0.85 19.76
CA VAL A 483 -34.65 0.01 20.41
C VAL A 483 -34.22 -0.14 21.86
N LEU A 484 -35.11 0.21 22.79
CA LEU A 484 -34.89 0.06 24.22
C LEU A 484 -35.94 -0.92 24.75
N SER A 485 -35.51 -1.85 25.60
CA SER A 485 -36.43 -2.74 26.30
C SER A 485 -37.37 -1.93 27.22
N PRO A 486 -38.58 -2.43 27.53
CA PRO A 486 -39.52 -1.75 28.42
C PRO A 486 -38.96 -1.48 29.83
N ASN A 487 -38.03 -2.31 30.28
CA ASN A 487 -37.38 -2.19 31.60
C ASN A 487 -36.22 -1.18 31.62
N SER A 488 -35.99 -0.45 30.52
CA SER A 488 -34.95 0.58 30.45
C SER A 488 -35.32 1.80 31.29
N ILE A 489 -34.44 2.20 32.20
CA ILE A 489 -34.63 3.34 33.09
C ILE A 489 -34.44 4.63 32.28
N ARG A 490 -35.42 5.54 32.34
CA ARG A 490 -35.31 6.90 31.81
C ARG A 490 -35.46 7.89 32.95
N ASN A 491 -34.37 8.55 33.30
CA ASN A 491 -34.41 9.65 34.26
C ASN A 491 -34.96 10.90 33.56
N PHE A 492 -36.15 11.34 33.95
CA PHE A 492 -36.72 12.62 33.55
C PHE A 492 -36.30 13.67 34.59
N LEU A 493 -35.36 14.54 34.23
CA LEU A 493 -34.77 15.56 35.13
C LEU A 493 -35.51 16.91 35.07
N GLY A 494 -36.80 16.90 34.71
CA GLY A 494 -37.61 18.11 34.59
C GLY A 494 -37.38 18.89 33.30
N LEU A 495 -38.10 20.02 33.16
CA LEU A 495 -38.06 20.89 31.96
C LEU A 495 -37.08 22.07 32.10
N GLY A 496 -36.28 22.14 33.18
CA GLY A 496 -35.27 23.18 33.36
C GLY A 496 -34.55 23.14 34.71
N ASN A 497 -33.55 24.00 34.87
CA ASN A 497 -32.62 24.05 36.02
C ASN A 497 -33.24 24.47 37.38
N ARG A 498 -34.57 24.41 37.55
CA ARG A 498 -35.27 24.75 38.81
C ARG A 498 -36.33 23.73 39.23
N THR A 499 -36.36 22.56 38.62
CA THR A 499 -37.18 21.41 39.05
C THR A 499 -36.30 20.22 39.34
#